data_AF-A0AAD9UST7-F1
#
_entry.id   AF-A0AAD9UST7-F1
#
_cell.length_a   1.000
_cell.length_b   1.000
_cell.length_c   1.000
_cell.angle_alpha   90.00
_cell.angle_beta   90.00
_cell.angle_gamma   90.00
#
_symmetry.space_group_name_H-M   'P 1'
#
loop_
_entity.id
_entity.type
_entity.pdbx_description
1 polymer ?
#
loop_
_entity_poly.entity_id
_entity_poly.type
_entity_poly.pdbx_seq_one_letter_code
_entity_poly.pdbx_strand_id
1 'polypeptide(L)'
;MEMDIKTTQIAAACLGIGTVILCRRKKKRRQRKIWAKPWISTRETDGRISDGGVLRNTVFYHALEAKQLNIPEPKPLPVNDAFVEEWDTLVSHYFVGDDALSLTENVMKPYAKRRISEEQRVFKYRLSRARRVSENAFGILSAKFRIFHSTLCVKPKNTISIVHSCLALHNFLIKKCPTVYTPLGSLDYENENGEVIAGEWRQTGDNNLENLALPGMNHTRSASQMRNYLSEYVNGPEQVPWQWKVLLP
;
A
#
# COMPACT_ATOMS: atom_id res chain seq x y z
N MET A 1 -9.49 22.20 6.34
CA MET A 1 -8.47 21.42 5.60
C MET A 1 -9.25 20.38 4.83
N GLU A 2 -9.69 20.75 3.62
CA GLU A 2 -10.48 19.89 2.73
C GLU A 2 -9.75 18.57 2.50
N MET A 3 -10.39 17.46 2.87
CA MET A 3 -10.02 16.14 2.38
C MET A 3 -10.39 16.11 0.90
N ASP A 4 -9.38 15.99 0.05
CA ASP A 4 -9.54 15.84 -1.39
C ASP A 4 -10.29 14.53 -1.65
N ILE A 5 -11.31 14.59 -2.50
CA ILE A 5 -12.14 13.45 -2.87
C ILE A 5 -11.29 12.34 -3.53
N LYS A 6 -10.10 12.67 -4.04
CA LYS A 6 -9.08 11.71 -4.50
C LYS A 6 -8.45 10.88 -3.38
N THR A 7 -8.32 11.42 -2.17
CA THR A 7 -7.74 10.69 -1.01
C THR A 7 -8.72 9.66 -0.43
N THR A 8 -10.02 9.94 -0.52
CA THR A 8 -11.07 8.99 -0.12
C THR A 8 -11.21 7.84 -1.12
N GLN A 9 -10.86 8.06 -2.39
CA GLN A 9 -10.86 7.03 -3.44
C GLN A 9 -9.71 6.03 -3.28
N ILE A 10 -8.53 6.50 -2.88
CA ILE A 10 -7.38 5.63 -2.55
C ILE A 10 -7.70 4.80 -1.29
N ALA A 11 -8.38 5.41 -0.31
CA ALA A 11 -8.79 4.70 0.90
C ALA A 11 -9.90 3.66 0.63
N ALA A 12 -10.80 3.91 -0.31
CA ALA A 12 -11.84 2.94 -0.69
C ALA A 12 -11.29 1.80 -1.59
N ALA A 13 -10.29 2.05 -2.43
CA ALA A 13 -9.63 1.01 -3.23
C ALA A 13 -8.91 -0.02 -2.35
N CYS A 14 -8.34 0.42 -1.23
CA CYS A 14 -7.65 -0.43 -0.27
C CYS A 14 -8.59 -1.24 0.65
N LEU A 15 -9.91 -1.03 0.60
CA LEU A 15 -10.88 -1.82 1.37
C LEU A 15 -11.32 -3.10 0.65
N GLY A 16 -10.93 -3.30 -0.62
CA GLY A 16 -11.23 -4.53 -1.38
C GLY A 16 -10.03 -5.16 -2.09
N ILE A 17 -8.88 -4.49 -2.15
CA ILE A 17 -7.65 -5.05 -2.74
C ILE A 17 -6.53 -4.73 -1.77
N GLY A 18 -5.79 -5.75 -1.37
CA GLY A 18 -4.59 -5.62 -0.55
C GLY A 18 -3.76 -4.40 -0.95
N THR A 19 -3.80 -3.41 -0.07
CA THR A 19 -2.71 -2.51 0.27
C THR A 19 -1.91 -1.99 -0.92
N VAL A 20 -2.36 -0.88 -1.52
CA VAL A 20 -1.66 -0.17 -2.60
C VAL A 20 -1.17 1.19 -2.09
N ILE A 21 0.10 1.30 -1.68
CA ILE A 21 0.69 2.57 -1.19
C ILE A 21 1.55 3.22 -2.26
N LEU A 22 1.22 4.42 -2.74
CA LEU A 22 2.14 5.20 -3.57
C LEU A 22 3.38 5.59 -2.74
N CYS A 23 4.55 5.04 -3.05
CA CYS A 23 5.77 5.28 -2.27
C CYS A 23 6.70 6.29 -2.97
N ARG A 24 6.97 7.42 -2.31
CA ARG A 24 8.19 8.23 -2.50
C ARG A 24 8.47 9.06 -1.25
N ARG A 25 9.64 8.91 -0.64
CA ARG A 25 9.99 9.57 0.64
C ARG A 25 10.57 10.98 0.39
N LYS A 26 9.90 12.04 0.86
CA LYS A 26 10.48 13.38 1.14
C LYS A 26 9.70 14.07 2.28
N LYS A 27 10.40 14.89 3.09
CA LYS A 27 9.93 15.47 4.38
C LYS A 27 9.36 16.91 4.22
N LYS A 28 8.14 17.11 4.79
CA LYS A 28 7.36 18.31 5.25
C LYS A 28 6.58 19.29 4.30
N ARG A 29 5.22 19.25 4.47
CA ARG A 29 4.07 20.24 4.47
C ARG A 29 4.07 21.44 3.46
N ARG A 30 2.98 21.87 2.78
CA ARG A 30 1.54 22.11 3.15
C ARG A 30 0.68 22.49 1.90
N GLN A 31 -0.58 21.97 1.77
CA GLN A 31 -1.81 22.49 1.06
C GLN A 31 -1.78 22.75 -0.49
N ARG A 32 -2.79 22.53 -1.37
CA ARG A 32 -4.29 22.50 -1.36
C ARG A 32 -4.88 21.88 -2.68
N LYS A 33 -6.10 21.30 -2.57
CA LYS A 33 -7.29 21.26 -3.48
C LYS A 33 -7.41 20.40 -4.79
N ILE A 34 -8.14 19.27 -4.66
CA ILE A 34 -9.45 18.82 -5.25
C ILE A 34 -9.58 18.47 -6.75
N TRP A 35 -10.16 17.28 -7.08
CA TRP A 35 -11.45 17.06 -7.83
C TRP A 35 -11.81 15.55 -7.96
N ALA A 36 -13.11 15.24 -7.92
CA ALA A 36 -13.76 13.96 -7.59
C ALA A 36 -14.10 13.00 -8.75
N LYS A 37 -14.59 11.78 -8.36
CA LYS A 37 -15.51 10.79 -9.01
C LYS A 37 -14.83 9.51 -9.57
N PRO A 38 -15.50 8.36 -9.77
CA PRO A 38 -16.27 7.48 -8.85
C PRO A 38 -15.84 5.98 -8.94
N TRP A 39 -15.67 5.27 -7.81
CA TRP A 39 -14.87 4.01 -7.75
C TRP A 39 -15.59 2.67 -7.51
N ILE A 40 -16.89 2.52 -7.75
CA ILE A 40 -17.51 1.19 -7.84
C ILE A 40 -18.58 1.22 -8.94
N SER A 41 -18.21 0.77 -10.13
CA SER A 41 -19.14 0.16 -11.08
C SER A 41 -18.37 -0.91 -11.84
N THR A 42 -18.48 -2.14 -11.37
CA THR A 42 -18.40 -3.30 -12.24
C THR A 42 -19.52 -4.25 -11.86
N ARG A 43 -20.19 -4.72 -12.92
CA ARG A 43 -21.22 -5.74 -12.96
C ARG A 43 -20.83 -6.94 -12.09
N GLU A 44 -21.84 -7.56 -11.47
CA GLU A 44 -21.84 -8.92 -10.91
C GLU A 44 -20.58 -9.73 -11.26
N THR A 45 -19.59 -9.73 -10.37
CA THR A 45 -18.39 -10.55 -10.53
C THR A 45 -18.55 -11.86 -9.80
N ASP A 46 -18.50 -12.95 -10.56
CA ASP A 46 -18.47 -14.33 -10.12
C ASP A 46 -17.28 -14.60 -9.18
N GLY A 47 -17.46 -15.43 -8.14
CA GLY A 47 -16.56 -15.58 -6.99
C GLY A 47 -15.19 -16.26 -7.25
N ARG A 48 -14.66 -16.24 -8.48
CA ARG A 48 -13.43 -16.94 -8.90
C ARG A 48 -12.32 -16.02 -9.42
N ILE A 49 -12.44 -14.72 -9.23
CA ILE A 49 -11.47 -13.74 -9.76
C ILE A 49 -10.38 -13.50 -8.70
N SER A 50 -9.10 -13.63 -9.08
CA SER A 50 -7.97 -13.28 -8.20
C SER A 50 -7.91 -11.78 -7.91
N ASP A 51 -7.27 -11.36 -6.82
CA ASP A 51 -7.13 -9.94 -6.47
C ASP A 51 -6.53 -9.09 -7.60
N GLY A 52 -5.52 -9.64 -8.29
CA GLY A 52 -4.96 -9.01 -9.49
C GLY A 52 -5.97 -8.90 -10.63
N GLY A 53 -6.88 -9.87 -10.78
CA GLY A 53 -8.00 -9.80 -11.71
C GLY A 53 -9.06 -8.78 -11.31
N VAL A 54 -9.38 -8.69 -10.02
CA VAL A 54 -10.29 -7.67 -9.48
C VAL A 54 -9.71 -6.28 -9.75
N LEU A 55 -8.43 -6.05 -9.43
CA LEU A 55 -7.74 -4.80 -9.72
C LEU A 55 -7.83 -4.45 -11.21
N ARG A 56 -7.50 -5.39 -12.10
CA ARG A 56 -7.52 -5.17 -13.56
C ARG A 56 -8.88 -4.75 -14.11
N ASN A 57 -9.96 -5.15 -13.45
CA ASN A 57 -11.32 -4.79 -13.83
C ASN A 57 -11.81 -3.50 -13.14
N THR A 58 -10.97 -2.84 -12.35
CA THR A 58 -11.32 -1.53 -11.79
C THR A 58 -11.09 -0.44 -12.83
N VAL A 59 -11.87 0.64 -12.72
CA VAL A 59 -11.60 1.89 -13.44
C VAL A 59 -10.17 2.41 -13.16
N PHE A 60 -9.49 1.94 -12.09
CA PHE A 60 -8.29 2.54 -11.49
C PHE A 60 -7.12 2.02 -12.25
N TYR A 61 -7.13 0.70 -12.40
CA TYR A 61 -6.22 0.04 -13.29
C TYR A 61 -6.38 0.55 -14.73
N HIS A 62 -7.60 0.74 -15.24
CA HIS A 62 -7.78 1.32 -16.57
C HIS A 62 -7.24 2.75 -16.67
N ALA A 63 -7.48 3.60 -15.67
CA ALA A 63 -6.93 4.96 -15.63
C ALA A 63 -5.41 4.98 -15.43
N LEU A 64 -4.85 4.00 -14.72
CA LEU A 64 -3.41 3.81 -14.51
C LEU A 64 -2.73 3.46 -15.84
N GLU A 65 -3.21 2.43 -16.53
CA GLU A 65 -2.70 1.99 -17.82
C GLU A 65 -2.87 3.08 -18.90
N ALA A 66 -3.98 3.82 -18.87
CA ALA A 66 -4.22 4.95 -19.77
C ALA A 66 -3.44 6.23 -19.40
N LYS A 67 -2.61 6.21 -18.34
CA LYS A 67 -1.85 7.36 -17.82
C LYS A 67 -2.71 8.58 -17.44
N GLN A 68 -3.95 8.35 -17.00
CA GLN A 68 -4.93 9.39 -16.64
C GLN A 68 -4.90 9.76 -15.15
N LEU A 69 -4.12 9.06 -14.33
CA LEU A 69 -4.04 9.30 -12.89
C LEU A 69 -3.21 10.53 -12.48
N ASN A 70 -2.71 11.32 -13.44
CA ASN A 70 -1.83 12.47 -13.22
C ASN A 70 -0.67 12.14 -12.25
N ILE A 71 -0.08 10.95 -12.43
CA ILE A 71 1.10 10.54 -11.67
C ILE A 71 2.25 11.48 -12.06
N PRO A 72 3.02 12.01 -11.10
CA PRO A 72 4.10 12.93 -11.45
C PRO A 72 5.17 12.25 -12.30
N GLU A 73 5.81 13.03 -13.16
CA GLU A 73 6.87 12.56 -14.05
C GLU A 73 7.98 11.81 -13.30
N PRO A 74 8.64 10.84 -13.97
CA PRO A 74 9.81 10.14 -13.44
C PRO A 74 10.90 11.12 -13.01
N LYS A 75 11.57 10.81 -11.91
CA LYS A 75 12.65 11.66 -11.36
C LYS A 75 13.71 10.75 -10.72
N PRO A 76 14.97 11.19 -10.64
CA PRO A 76 16.02 10.39 -10.03
C PRO A 76 15.73 10.12 -8.54
N LEU A 77 16.32 9.04 -8.03
CA LEU A 77 16.21 8.69 -6.62
C LEU A 77 17.02 9.67 -5.76
N PRO A 78 16.58 9.97 -4.53
CA PRO A 78 17.34 10.85 -3.66
C PRO A 78 18.60 10.14 -3.19
N VAL A 79 19.76 10.63 -3.57
CA VAL A 79 21.06 10.11 -3.12
C VAL A 79 21.88 11.22 -2.47
N ASN A 80 22.79 10.83 -1.58
CA ASN A 80 23.80 11.74 -1.04
C ASN A 80 24.87 11.99 -2.11
N ASP A 81 25.62 13.08 -1.97
CA ASP A 81 26.61 13.54 -2.97
C ASP A 81 27.61 12.46 -3.40
N ALA A 82 27.92 11.49 -2.52
CA ALA A 82 28.82 10.37 -2.80
C ALA A 82 28.30 9.35 -3.83
N PHE A 83 26.99 9.34 -4.14
CA PHE A 83 26.36 8.32 -5.01
C PHE A 83 25.66 8.92 -6.24
N VAL A 84 25.80 10.23 -6.49
CA VAL A 84 25.04 10.94 -7.53
C VAL A 84 25.33 10.41 -8.93
N GLU A 85 26.59 10.12 -9.25
CA GLU A 85 26.98 9.67 -10.59
C GLU A 85 26.50 8.25 -10.94
N GLU A 86 26.32 7.38 -9.92
CA GLU A 86 25.88 6.00 -10.11
C GLU A 86 24.34 5.86 -10.15
N TRP A 87 23.60 6.86 -9.64
CA TRP A 87 22.16 6.77 -9.38
C TRP A 87 21.31 7.87 -10.07
N ASP A 88 21.62 8.17 -11.32
CA ASP A 88 20.88 9.18 -12.11
C ASP A 88 19.71 8.60 -12.94
N THR A 89 19.41 7.30 -12.81
CA THR A 89 18.31 6.70 -13.57
C THR A 89 16.95 7.27 -13.12
N LEU A 90 16.15 7.72 -14.08
CA LEU A 90 14.80 8.22 -13.81
C LEU A 90 13.89 7.08 -13.38
N VAL A 91 13.30 7.23 -12.19
CA VAL A 91 12.36 6.25 -11.64
C VAL A 91 10.95 6.84 -11.63
N SER A 92 10.02 6.12 -12.27
CA SER A 92 8.59 6.41 -12.25
C SER A 92 8.02 6.22 -10.84
N HIS A 93 7.03 7.02 -10.47
CA HIS A 93 6.33 6.80 -9.20
C HIS A 93 5.53 5.51 -9.27
N TYR A 94 5.57 4.74 -8.20
CA TYR A 94 4.93 3.43 -8.12
C TYR A 94 4.13 3.27 -6.84
N PHE A 95 3.12 2.43 -6.92
CA PHE A 95 2.39 1.91 -5.79
C PHE A 95 3.03 0.62 -5.30
N VAL A 96 3.18 0.48 -3.99
CA VAL A 96 3.58 -0.75 -3.33
C VAL A 96 2.38 -1.66 -3.34
N GLY A 97 2.49 -2.76 -4.09
CA GLY A 97 1.48 -3.79 -4.18
C GLY A 97 1.82 -5.02 -3.35
N ASP A 98 0.79 -5.81 -3.08
CA ASP A 98 0.97 -7.17 -2.56
C ASP A 98 1.42 -8.14 -3.66
N ASP A 99 1.86 -9.33 -3.27
CA ASP A 99 2.32 -10.37 -4.17
C ASP A 99 1.22 -10.86 -5.14
N ALA A 100 -0.05 -10.71 -4.76
CA ALA A 100 -1.18 -11.03 -5.61
C ALA A 100 -1.33 -10.11 -6.84
N LEU A 101 -0.67 -8.94 -6.84
CA LEU A 101 -0.69 -7.99 -7.95
C LEU A 101 0.35 -8.35 -9.02
N SER A 102 0.14 -7.83 -10.23
CA SER A 102 1.14 -7.94 -11.31
C SER A 102 2.19 -6.84 -11.15
N LEU A 103 3.47 -7.18 -11.35
CA LEU A 103 4.55 -6.19 -11.34
C LEU A 103 4.46 -5.37 -12.62
N THR A 104 4.33 -4.05 -12.49
CA THR A 104 4.29 -3.10 -13.61
C THR A 104 5.23 -1.93 -13.34
N GLU A 105 5.32 -0.99 -14.27
CA GLU A 105 6.10 0.25 -14.08
C GLU A 105 5.61 1.05 -12.85
N ASN A 106 4.30 1.07 -12.62
CA ASN A 106 3.69 1.82 -11.54
C ASN A 106 3.20 0.94 -10.37
N VAL A 107 3.43 -0.38 -10.39
CA VAL A 107 3.09 -1.28 -9.28
C VAL A 107 4.31 -2.13 -8.93
N MET A 108 4.90 -1.86 -7.77
CA MET A 108 6.06 -2.53 -7.23
C MET A 108 5.66 -3.58 -6.21
N LYS A 109 6.10 -4.82 -6.38
CA LYS A 109 5.72 -5.95 -5.52
C LYS A 109 6.96 -6.76 -5.09
N PRO A 110 6.87 -7.53 -4.00
CA PRO A 110 8.01 -8.31 -3.51
C PRO A 110 8.48 -9.37 -4.50
N TYR A 111 9.65 -9.95 -4.24
CA TYR A 111 10.14 -11.10 -4.98
C TYR A 111 9.30 -12.35 -4.63
N ALA A 112 8.63 -12.93 -5.63
CA ALA A 112 7.79 -14.13 -5.48
C ALA A 112 8.58 -15.46 -5.42
N LYS A 113 9.91 -15.41 -5.57
CA LYS A 113 10.75 -16.62 -5.62
C LYS A 113 10.91 -17.24 -4.23
N ARG A 114 10.91 -18.58 -4.15
CA ARG A 114 11.17 -19.31 -2.90
C ARG A 114 12.62 -19.17 -2.42
N ARG A 115 13.57 -19.10 -3.36
CA ARG A 115 14.98 -18.84 -3.09
C ARG A 115 15.28 -17.40 -3.53
N ILE A 116 15.36 -16.52 -2.55
CA ILE A 116 15.70 -15.10 -2.73
C ILE A 116 16.98 -14.80 -1.97
N SER A 117 17.80 -13.89 -2.51
CA SER A 117 19.04 -13.48 -1.85
C SER A 117 18.75 -12.66 -0.60
N GLU A 118 19.76 -12.44 0.23
CA GLU A 118 19.66 -11.64 1.45
C GLU A 118 19.19 -10.21 1.16
N GLU A 119 19.72 -9.58 0.10
CA GLU A 119 19.33 -8.26 -0.38
C GLU A 119 17.86 -8.22 -0.80
N GLN A 120 17.39 -9.28 -1.47
CA GLN A 120 16.00 -9.42 -1.89
C GLN A 120 15.06 -9.65 -0.70
N ARG A 121 15.51 -10.35 0.35
CA ARG A 121 14.78 -10.47 1.62
C ARG A 121 14.66 -9.12 2.31
N VAL A 122 15.74 -8.33 2.36
CA VAL A 122 15.72 -6.96 2.88
C VAL A 122 14.74 -6.09 2.10
N PHE A 123 14.79 -6.12 0.77
CA PHE A 123 13.86 -5.36 -0.08
C PHE A 123 12.41 -5.78 0.14
N LYS A 124 12.14 -7.09 0.22
CA LYS A 124 10.81 -7.63 0.56
C LYS A 124 10.33 -7.09 1.90
N TYR A 125 11.17 -7.10 2.94
CA TYR A 125 10.82 -6.53 4.24
C TYR A 125 10.56 -5.02 4.17
N ARG A 126 11.36 -4.27 3.42
CA ARG A 126 11.15 -2.81 3.23
C ARG A 126 9.81 -2.52 2.57
N LEU A 127 9.41 -3.29 1.56
CA LEU A 127 8.07 -3.20 0.95
C LEU A 127 6.97 -3.56 1.95
N SER A 128 7.14 -4.64 2.71
CA SER A 128 6.18 -5.00 3.77
C SER A 128 6.05 -3.90 4.82
N ARG A 129 7.16 -3.25 5.22
CA ARG A 129 7.08 -2.13 6.15
C ARG A 129 6.35 -0.93 5.54
N ALA A 130 6.59 -0.61 4.28
CA ALA A 130 5.81 0.44 3.61
C ALA A 130 4.32 0.12 3.74
N ARG A 131 3.91 -1.11 3.36
CA ARG A 131 2.53 -1.61 3.43
C ARG A 131 1.87 -1.51 4.81
N ARG A 132 2.62 -1.72 5.90
CA ARG A 132 2.10 -1.62 7.29
C ARG A 132 1.34 -0.33 7.55
N VAL A 133 1.72 0.78 6.92
CA VAL A 133 1.04 2.07 7.12
C VAL A 133 -0.43 2.01 6.72
N SER A 134 -0.73 1.48 5.53
CA SER A 134 -2.12 1.32 5.10
C SER A 134 -2.80 0.14 5.76
N GLU A 135 -2.09 -0.96 6.03
CA GLU A 135 -2.67 -2.10 6.77
C GLU A 135 -3.17 -1.66 8.15
N ASN A 136 -2.36 -0.90 8.89
CA ASN A 136 -2.77 -0.29 10.15
C ASN A 136 -4.01 0.60 10.01
N ALA A 137 -4.08 1.43 8.97
CA ALA A 137 -5.22 2.33 8.76
C ALA A 137 -6.53 1.54 8.54
N PHE A 138 -6.52 0.55 7.65
CA PHE A 138 -7.70 -0.28 7.37
C PHE A 138 -8.03 -1.24 8.49
N GLY A 139 -7.00 -1.77 9.16
CA GLY A 139 -7.13 -2.59 10.34
C GLY A 139 -7.88 -1.89 11.47
N ILE A 140 -7.47 -0.67 11.81
CA ILE A 140 -8.17 0.15 12.81
C ILE A 140 -9.57 0.50 12.34
N LEU A 141 -9.74 0.87 11.06
CA LEU A 141 -11.05 1.15 10.50
C LEU A 141 -12.00 -0.04 10.70
N SER A 142 -11.57 -1.24 10.32
CA SER A 142 -12.34 -2.47 10.47
C SER A 142 -12.66 -2.75 11.94
N ALA A 143 -11.65 -2.73 12.80
CA ALA A 143 -11.81 -3.03 14.23
C ALA A 143 -12.77 -2.06 14.94
N LYS A 144 -12.78 -0.78 14.55
CA LYS A 144 -13.70 0.23 15.12
C LYS A 144 -15.08 0.16 14.49
N PHE A 145 -15.17 -0.08 13.20
CA PHE A 145 -16.43 -0.21 12.46
C PHE A 145 -16.72 -1.68 12.16
N ARG A 146 -17.22 -2.38 13.18
CA ARG A 146 -17.56 -3.82 13.14
C ARG A 146 -18.49 -4.23 11.98
N ILE A 147 -19.14 -3.26 11.32
CA ILE A 147 -19.90 -3.49 10.10
C ILE A 147 -19.05 -4.12 8.97
N PHE A 148 -17.72 -3.97 9.01
CA PHE A 148 -16.79 -4.60 8.06
C PHE A 148 -16.38 -6.02 8.44
N HIS A 149 -16.77 -6.51 9.64
CA HIS A 149 -16.46 -7.88 10.08
C HIS A 149 -17.48 -8.90 9.56
N SER A 150 -18.53 -8.44 8.91
CA SER A 150 -19.57 -9.28 8.32
C SER A 150 -19.87 -8.86 6.89
N THR A 151 -20.45 -9.80 6.13
CA THR A 151 -20.92 -9.52 4.78
C THR A 151 -22.01 -8.45 4.82
N LEU A 152 -21.83 -7.39 4.02
CA LEU A 152 -22.80 -6.31 3.90
C LEU A 152 -23.98 -6.74 3.02
N CYS A 153 -25.10 -7.12 3.64
CA CYS A 153 -26.35 -7.47 2.96
C CYS A 153 -27.13 -6.21 2.50
N VAL A 154 -26.49 -5.34 1.72
CA VAL A 154 -27.10 -4.09 1.21
C VAL A 154 -26.80 -3.89 -0.27
N LYS A 155 -27.61 -3.05 -0.94
CA LYS A 155 -27.40 -2.71 -2.36
C LYS A 155 -26.02 -2.05 -2.54
N PRO A 156 -25.31 -2.27 -3.67
CA PRO A 156 -23.97 -1.70 -3.90
C PRO A 156 -23.88 -0.18 -3.69
N LYS A 157 -24.91 0.57 -4.10
CA LYS A 157 -25.00 2.03 -3.87
C LYS A 157 -24.95 2.41 -2.39
N ASN A 158 -25.60 1.61 -1.54
CA ASN A 158 -25.62 1.82 -0.09
C ASN A 158 -24.29 1.40 0.52
N THR A 159 -23.67 0.31 0.04
CA THR A 159 -22.31 -0.11 0.44
C THR A 159 -21.30 1.01 0.27
N ILE A 160 -21.29 1.68 -0.89
CA ILE A 160 -20.40 2.82 -1.16
C ILE A 160 -20.62 3.95 -0.14
N SER A 161 -21.89 4.25 0.16
CA SER A 161 -22.24 5.32 1.09
C SER A 161 -21.81 5.01 2.52
N ILE A 162 -21.96 3.75 2.96
CA ILE A 162 -21.49 3.25 4.25
C ILE A 162 -19.97 3.38 4.33
N VAL A 163 -19.25 2.85 3.34
CA VAL A 163 -17.77 2.91 3.31
C VAL A 163 -17.27 4.35 3.38
N HIS A 164 -17.82 5.26 2.58
CA HIS A 164 -17.45 6.67 2.62
C HIS A 164 -17.75 7.34 3.96
N SER A 165 -18.89 7.01 4.58
CA SER A 165 -19.27 7.56 5.89
C SER A 165 -18.30 7.08 6.98
N CYS A 166 -17.97 5.80 7.01
CA CYS A 166 -16.97 5.23 7.92
C CYS A 166 -15.60 5.87 7.72
N LEU A 167 -15.14 6.02 6.47
CA LEU A 167 -13.86 6.67 6.15
C LEU A 167 -13.83 8.14 6.59
N ALA A 168 -14.91 8.89 6.36
CA ALA A 168 -15.01 10.28 6.78
C ALA A 168 -14.96 10.40 8.31
N LEU A 169 -15.72 9.56 9.00
CA LEU A 169 -15.76 9.54 10.46
C LEU A 169 -14.42 9.07 11.07
N HIS A 170 -13.78 8.05 10.50
CA HIS A 170 -12.46 7.58 10.88
C HIS A 170 -11.42 8.71 10.84
N ASN A 171 -11.34 9.41 9.70
CA ASN A 171 -10.42 10.52 9.52
C ASN A 171 -10.73 11.69 10.47
N PHE A 172 -12.02 11.95 10.72
CA PHE A 172 -12.44 12.95 11.69
C PHE A 172 -11.99 12.60 13.12
N LEU A 173 -12.19 11.35 13.54
CA LEU A 173 -11.87 10.88 14.89
C LEU A 173 -10.36 10.79 15.13
N ILE A 174 -9.58 10.33 14.15
CA ILE A 174 -8.10 10.41 14.20
C ILE A 174 -7.64 11.85 14.45
N LYS A 175 -8.29 12.82 13.80
CA LYS A 175 -7.89 14.22 13.90
C LYS A 175 -8.35 14.90 15.20
N LYS A 176 -9.54 14.57 15.68
CA LYS A 176 -10.19 15.26 16.81
C LYS A 176 -9.92 14.60 18.15
N CYS A 177 -9.85 13.28 18.17
CA CYS A 177 -9.74 12.49 19.39
C CYS A 177 -8.67 11.38 19.24
N PRO A 178 -7.41 11.69 18.87
CA PRO A 178 -6.41 10.67 18.55
C PRO A 178 -6.14 9.72 19.72
N THR A 179 -6.06 10.22 20.95
CA THR A 179 -5.77 9.39 22.14
C THR A 179 -6.90 8.43 22.51
N VAL A 180 -8.15 8.78 22.16
CA VAL A 180 -9.33 7.95 22.44
C VAL A 180 -9.61 6.98 21.28
N TYR A 181 -9.46 7.48 20.05
CA TYR A 181 -9.75 6.69 18.85
C TYR A 181 -8.64 5.69 18.54
N THR A 182 -7.38 6.11 18.66
CA THR A 182 -6.18 5.29 18.44
C THR A 182 -5.26 5.42 19.66
N PRO A 183 -5.59 4.79 20.80
CA PRO A 183 -4.71 4.76 21.95
C PRO A 183 -3.36 4.10 21.64
N LEU A 184 -2.38 4.31 22.52
CA LEU A 184 -1.08 3.67 22.40
C LEU A 184 -1.25 2.14 22.39
N GLY A 185 -0.63 1.46 21.44
CA GLY A 185 -0.80 0.01 21.23
C GLY A 185 -1.86 -0.36 20.19
N SER A 186 -2.71 0.58 19.73
CA SER A 186 -3.66 0.31 18.65
C SER A 186 -3.03 0.21 17.26
N LEU A 187 -1.73 0.51 17.09
CA LEU A 187 -1.01 0.47 15.81
C LEU A 187 0.13 -0.52 15.92
N ASP A 188 0.50 -1.18 14.81
CA ASP A 188 1.76 -1.89 14.76
C ASP A 188 2.92 -0.90 14.99
N TYR A 189 3.87 -1.25 15.85
CA TYR A 189 5.06 -0.45 16.09
C TYR A 189 6.33 -1.32 16.10
N GLU A 190 7.46 -0.72 15.73
CA GLU A 190 8.77 -1.37 15.80
C GLU A 190 9.41 -1.00 17.13
N ASN A 191 9.82 -2.02 17.90
CA ASN A 191 10.57 -1.80 19.13
C ASN A 191 12.04 -1.43 18.82
N GLU A 192 12.82 -1.11 19.86
CA GLU A 192 14.24 -0.76 19.73
C GLU A 192 15.10 -1.87 19.11
N ASN A 193 14.63 -3.12 19.18
CA ASN A 193 15.28 -4.28 18.58
C ASN A 193 14.92 -4.48 17.10
N GLY A 194 13.99 -3.70 16.56
CA GLY A 194 13.49 -3.82 15.18
C GLY A 194 12.43 -4.91 15.00
N GLU A 195 11.95 -5.49 16.10
CA GLU A 195 10.84 -6.44 16.10
C GLU A 195 9.54 -5.67 15.98
N VAL A 196 8.61 -6.24 15.22
CA VAL A 196 7.32 -5.64 14.95
C VAL A 196 6.34 -6.14 16.00
N ILE A 197 5.89 -5.25 16.86
CA ILE A 197 4.85 -5.53 17.84
C ILE A 197 3.51 -5.23 17.19
N ALA A 198 2.66 -6.25 17.12
CA ALA A 198 1.33 -6.18 16.55
C ALA A 198 0.42 -5.25 17.36
N GLY A 199 -0.30 -4.37 16.66
CA GLY A 199 -1.30 -3.51 17.28
C GLY A 199 -2.55 -4.30 17.69
N GLU A 200 -3.31 -3.78 18.66
CA GLU A 200 -4.55 -4.40 19.19
C GLU A 200 -5.57 -4.73 18.10
N TRP A 201 -5.59 -3.98 16.99
CA TRP A 201 -6.51 -4.22 15.88
C TRP A 201 -6.28 -5.60 15.24
N ARG A 202 -5.07 -6.17 15.31
CA ARG A 202 -4.76 -7.52 14.83
C ARG A 202 -5.35 -8.62 15.71
N GLN A 203 -5.77 -8.31 16.94
CA GLN A 203 -6.36 -9.27 17.87
C GLN A 203 -7.89 -9.34 17.78
N THR A 204 -8.52 -8.34 17.14
CA THR A 204 -9.97 -8.11 17.18
C THR A 204 -10.71 -8.58 15.91
N GLY A 205 -10.00 -9.09 14.91
CA GLY A 205 -10.57 -9.67 13.70
C GLY A 205 -10.04 -11.08 13.44
N ASP A 206 -10.80 -11.89 12.69
CA ASP A 206 -10.24 -13.06 12.01
C ASP A 206 -9.02 -12.59 11.20
N ASN A 207 -7.90 -13.30 11.29
CA ASN A 207 -6.60 -12.98 10.68
C ASN A 207 -6.63 -13.05 9.12
N ASN A 208 -7.66 -12.51 8.47
CA ASN A 208 -7.96 -12.69 7.05
C ASN A 208 -7.09 -11.86 6.10
N LEU A 209 -6.11 -11.12 6.62
CA LEU A 209 -5.06 -10.45 5.82
C LEU A 209 -3.80 -11.31 5.76
N GLU A 210 -3.95 -12.61 5.51
CA GLU A 210 -2.80 -13.44 5.15
C GLU A 210 -2.27 -13.00 3.79
N ASN A 211 -0.95 -12.83 3.67
CA ASN A 211 -0.34 -12.53 2.37
C ASN A 211 -0.60 -13.74 1.45
N LEU A 212 -1.47 -13.59 0.47
CA LEU A 212 -1.72 -14.62 -0.53
C LEU A 212 -0.45 -14.77 -1.39
N ALA A 213 0.33 -15.81 -1.11
CA ALA A 213 1.49 -16.17 -1.91
C ALA A 213 1.01 -16.79 -3.23
N LEU A 214 0.76 -15.95 -4.24
CA LEU A 214 0.44 -16.41 -5.59
C LEU A 214 1.72 -16.67 -6.40
N PRO A 215 1.72 -17.67 -7.30
CA PRO A 215 2.80 -17.83 -8.28
C PRO A 215 3.04 -16.52 -9.03
N GLY A 216 4.30 -16.20 -9.27
CA GLY A 216 4.67 -14.96 -9.97
C GLY A 216 3.96 -14.83 -11.32
N MET A 217 3.11 -13.82 -11.46
CA MET A 217 2.49 -13.48 -12.74
C MET A 217 3.53 -12.95 -13.75
N ASN A 218 3.29 -13.17 -15.03
CA ASN A 218 4.11 -12.62 -16.11
C ASN A 218 4.20 -11.09 -15.99
N HIS A 219 5.41 -10.56 -16.04
CA HIS A 219 5.72 -9.14 -15.98
C HIS A 219 6.74 -8.78 -17.05
N THR A 220 6.80 -7.51 -17.46
CA THR A 220 7.79 -7.05 -18.44
C THR A 220 9.21 -7.12 -17.87
N ARG A 221 10.21 -7.31 -18.73
CA ARG A 221 11.63 -7.30 -18.34
C ARG A 221 12.01 -5.97 -17.69
N SER A 222 11.49 -4.86 -18.23
CA SER A 222 11.70 -3.51 -17.69
C SER A 222 11.18 -3.38 -16.25
N ALA A 223 9.99 -3.88 -15.93
CA ALA A 223 9.46 -3.84 -14.57
C ALA A 223 10.33 -4.64 -13.59
N SER A 224 10.83 -5.82 -14.00
CA SER A 224 11.76 -6.59 -13.17
C SER A 224 13.11 -5.90 -13.00
N GLN A 225 13.63 -5.22 -14.03
CA GLN A 225 14.87 -4.44 -13.94
C GLN A 225 14.70 -3.27 -12.96
N MET A 226 13.58 -2.55 -13.04
CA MET A 226 13.25 -1.48 -12.10
C MET A 226 13.20 -1.99 -10.65
N ARG A 227 12.60 -3.16 -10.40
CA ARG A 227 12.61 -3.76 -9.07
C ARG A 227 14.02 -4.08 -8.58
N ASN A 228 14.86 -4.64 -9.44
CA ASN A 228 16.24 -4.96 -9.09
C ASN A 228 17.06 -3.70 -8.80
N TYR A 229 16.90 -2.66 -9.63
CA TYR A 229 17.50 -1.35 -9.40
C TYR A 229 17.09 -0.76 -8.04
N LEU A 230 15.81 -0.81 -7.69
CA LEU A 230 15.34 -0.38 -6.37
C LEU A 230 15.85 -1.27 -5.24
N SER A 231 16.00 -2.57 -5.47
CA SER A 231 16.60 -3.48 -4.49
C SER A 231 18.06 -3.13 -4.23
N GLU A 232 18.83 -2.82 -5.27
CA GLU A 232 20.22 -2.36 -5.15
C GLU A 232 20.29 -1.00 -4.43
N TYR A 233 19.41 -0.06 -4.78
CA TYR A 233 19.33 1.26 -4.14
C TYR A 233 19.13 1.16 -2.62
N VAL A 234 18.19 0.31 -2.21
CA VAL A 234 17.82 0.09 -0.81
C VAL A 234 18.95 -0.58 -0.02
N ASN A 235 19.75 -1.40 -0.69
CA ASN A 235 20.87 -2.12 -0.06
C ASN A 235 22.21 -1.37 -0.16
N GLY A 236 22.32 -0.35 -1.00
CA GLY A 236 23.50 0.52 -1.12
C GLY A 236 23.20 1.94 -0.58
N PRO A 237 22.89 2.94 -1.43
CA PRO A 237 22.75 4.34 -1.02
C PRO A 237 21.76 4.60 0.12
N GLU A 238 20.63 3.88 0.17
CA GLU A 238 19.62 4.04 1.23
C GLU A 238 19.74 3.01 2.34
N GLN A 239 20.89 2.33 2.46
CA GLN A 239 21.14 1.34 3.50
C GLN A 239 20.89 1.92 4.90
N VAL A 240 20.29 1.10 5.75
CA VAL A 240 19.94 1.47 7.13
C VAL A 240 20.48 0.43 8.12
N PRO A 241 20.92 0.83 9.32
CA PRO A 241 21.65 -0.06 10.23
C PRO A 241 20.88 -1.33 10.66
N TRP A 242 19.55 -1.26 10.75
CA TRP A 242 18.72 -2.37 11.24
C TRP A 242 18.31 -3.36 10.14
N GLN A 243 18.53 -3.08 8.85
CA GLN A 243 17.92 -3.90 7.79
C GLN A 243 18.39 -5.35 7.75
N TRP A 244 19.65 -5.59 8.09
CA TRP A 244 20.26 -6.92 8.09
C TRP A 244 19.84 -7.75 9.30
N LYS A 245 19.42 -7.09 10.40
CA LYS A 245 18.90 -7.79 11.59
C LYS A 245 17.62 -8.58 11.29
N VAL A 246 16.87 -8.17 10.27
CA VAL A 246 15.65 -8.85 9.80
C VAL A 246 15.95 -10.24 9.21
N LEU A 247 17.20 -10.51 8.83
CA LEU A 247 17.60 -11.79 8.26
C LEU A 247 17.98 -12.82 9.32
N LEU A 248 18.20 -12.38 10.56
CA LEU A 248 18.56 -13.25 11.67
C LEU A 248 17.37 -14.19 11.98
N PRO A 249 17.66 -15.48 12.25
CA PRO A 249 16.65 -16.51 12.49
C PRO A 249 15.85 -16.31 13.77
#